data_AF-A0A452GJ90-F1
#
_entry.id   AF-A0A452GJ90-F1
#
_cell.length_a   1.000
_cell.length_b   1.000
_cell.length_c   1.000
_cell.angle_alpha   90.00
_cell.angle_beta   90.00
_cell.angle_gamma   90.00
#
_symmetry.space_group_name_H-M   'P 1'
#
loop_
_entity.id
_entity.type
_entity.pdbx_description
1 polymer ?
#
loop_
_entity_poly.entity_id
_entity_poly.type
_entity_poly.pdbx_seq_one_letter_code
_entity_poly.pdbx_strand_id
1 'polypeptide(L)'
;MAVTDVLPLLLLTVAASLNEIRDVNVEEEKVRYFGKGYLVVLRFVTGFSHPLTQSAVLGCRSDVEAVAKLITGFLELNKVENHQDLSQSSETEASDADEPEDEY
;
A
#
# COMPACT_ATOMS: atom_id res chain seq x y z
N MET A 1 9.01 10.88 46.78
CA MET A 1 9.58 11.29 45.49
C MET A 1 9.54 10.06 44.61
N ALA A 2 8.48 9.78 43.84
CA ALA A 2 7.96 10.56 42.70
C ALA A 2 9.16 11.00 41.83
N VAL A 3 9.39 10.48 40.63
CA VAL A 3 8.45 10.14 39.55
C VAL A 3 9.18 9.19 38.58
N THR A 4 8.71 7.93 38.46
CA THR A 4 8.08 7.35 37.25
C THR A 4 8.89 7.44 35.94
N ASP A 5 9.21 6.26 35.39
CA ASP A 5 9.43 5.95 33.99
C ASP A 5 10.51 6.71 33.22
N VAL A 6 11.73 6.15 33.23
CA VAL A 6 12.78 6.48 32.25
C VAL A 6 12.77 5.51 31.05
N LEU A 7 11.75 4.65 30.91
CA LEU A 7 11.54 3.81 29.73
C LEU A 7 10.04 3.76 29.41
N PRO A 8 9.59 4.18 28.20
CA PRO A 8 10.29 3.96 26.95
C PRO A 8 10.28 5.17 26.00
N LEU A 9 11.32 6.00 26.01
CA LEU A 9 11.62 6.88 24.85
C LEU A 9 12.24 6.10 23.66
N LEU A 10 12.21 4.75 23.70
CA LEU A 10 12.83 3.83 22.74
C LEU A 10 11.85 2.90 21.99
N LEU A 11 10.51 3.09 22.11
CA LEU A 11 9.53 2.16 21.52
C LEU A 11 8.51 2.80 20.57
N LEU A 12 8.98 3.49 19.53
CA LEU A 12 8.14 3.65 18.32
C LEU A 12 8.94 3.36 17.05
N THR A 13 9.91 2.45 17.11
CA THR A 13 10.45 1.85 15.90
C THR A 13 9.38 0.94 15.30
N VAL A 14 8.71 1.41 14.27
CA VAL A 14 7.83 0.59 13.45
C VAL A 14 8.72 -0.25 12.54
N ALA A 15 8.76 -1.55 12.78
CA ALA A 15 9.34 -2.52 11.88
C ALA A 15 8.20 -3.17 11.08
N ALA A 16 8.26 -3.06 9.76
CA ALA A 16 7.28 -3.66 8.85
C ALA A 16 8.00 -4.18 7.61
N SER A 17 7.42 -5.18 6.97
CA SER A 17 7.95 -5.67 5.69
C SER A 17 7.59 -4.68 4.59
N LEU A 18 8.50 -4.43 3.64
CA LEU A 18 8.19 -3.58 2.49
C LEU A 18 7.03 -4.13 1.66
N ASN A 19 6.84 -5.45 1.64
CA ASN A 19 5.74 -6.12 0.93
C ASN A 19 4.37 -5.86 1.59
N GLU A 20 4.34 -5.39 2.84
CA GLU A 20 3.09 -5.04 3.52
C GLU A 20 2.63 -3.62 3.18
N ILE A 21 3.48 -2.81 2.54
CA ILE A 21 3.14 -1.46 2.10
C ILE A 21 2.29 -1.59 0.83
N ARG A 22 1.07 -1.06 0.88
CA ARG A 22 0.12 -1.09 -0.23
C ARG A 22 0.07 0.22 -1.01
N ASP A 23 0.28 1.34 -0.31
CA ASP A 23 0.10 2.67 -0.88
C ASP A 23 0.96 3.72 -0.16
N VAL A 24 1.24 4.84 -0.83
CA VAL A 24 2.03 5.97 -0.34
C VAL A 24 1.29 7.26 -0.64
N ASN A 25 0.91 8.01 0.40
CA ASN A 25 0.14 9.24 0.29
C ASN A 25 0.91 10.46 0.79
N VAL A 26 0.45 11.65 0.39
CA VAL A 26 0.90 12.93 0.95
C VAL A 26 -0.24 13.57 1.74
N GLU A 27 -0.02 13.77 3.03
CA GLU A 27 -0.99 14.39 3.94
C GLU A 27 -0.53 15.80 4.33
N GLU A 28 -1.48 16.75 4.39
CA GLU A 28 -1.22 18.11 4.87
C GLU A 28 -1.42 18.16 6.39
N GLU A 29 -0.41 18.65 7.11
CA GLU A 29 -0.44 18.86 8.56
C GLU A 29 -0.39 20.35 8.87
N LYS A 30 -1.22 20.81 9.82
CA LYS A 30 -1.16 22.19 10.31
C LYS A 30 -0.06 22.31 11.36
N VAL A 31 1.05 22.94 10.99
CA VAL A 31 2.20 23.18 11.89
C VAL A 31 2.01 24.50 12.62
N ARG A 32 2.02 24.46 13.96
CA ARG A 32 1.83 25.64 14.81
C ARG A 32 2.88 26.71 14.47
N TYR A 33 2.43 27.95 14.22
CA TYR A 33 3.26 29.10 13.79
C TYR A 33 3.89 29.02 12.40
N PHE A 34 4.05 27.83 11.83
CA PHE A 34 4.69 27.62 10.51
C PHE A 34 3.69 27.35 9.37
N GLY A 35 2.39 27.29 9.67
CA GLY A 35 1.34 27.17 8.66
C GLY A 35 1.07 25.73 8.27
N LYS A 36 1.32 25.40 7.00
CA LYS A 36 1.08 24.06 6.43
C LYS A 36 2.42 23.33 6.26
N GLY A 37 2.47 22.08 6.69
CA GLY A 37 3.53 21.14 6.36
C GLY A 37 2.94 19.91 5.68
N TYR A 38 3.81 19.07 5.15
CA TYR A 38 3.40 17.86 4.43
C TYR A 38 4.15 16.65 4.94
N LEU A 39 3.45 15.52 5.02
CA LEU A 39 3.99 14.22 5.42
C LEU A 39 3.82 13.23 4.27
N VAL A 40 4.84 12.41 4.03
CA VAL A 40 4.65 11.18 3.27
C VAL A 40 4.20 10.09 4.25
N VAL A 41 3.06 9.47 3.95
CA VAL A 41 2.42 8.48 4.80
C VAL A 41 2.35 7.14 4.07
N LEU A 42 2.93 6.10 4.65
CA LEU A 42 2.81 4.73 4.18
C LEU A 42 1.50 4.13 4.67
N ARG A 43 0.80 3.40 3.80
CA ARG A 43 -0.39 2.64 4.16
C ARG A 43 -0.12 1.15 4.00
N PHE A 44 -0.42 0.40 5.05
CA PHE A 44 -0.15 -1.03 5.10
C PHE A 44 -1.40 -1.86 4.79
N VAL A 45 -1.22 -3.08 4.32
CA VAL A 45 -2.32 -4.05 4.07
C VAL A 45 -3.14 -4.35 5.32
N THR A 46 -2.53 -4.22 6.50
CA THR A 46 -3.17 -4.37 7.82
C THR A 46 -4.11 -3.22 8.17
N GLY A 47 -4.09 -2.13 7.39
CA GLY A 47 -5.00 -0.99 7.54
C GLY A 47 -4.45 0.17 8.37
N PHE A 48 -3.30 0.02 9.06
CA PHE A 48 -2.66 1.16 9.71
C PHE A 48 -1.87 2.01 8.71
N SER A 49 -1.63 3.27 9.07
CA SER A 49 -0.82 4.21 8.30
C SER A 49 0.30 4.77 9.18
N HIS A 50 1.46 5.03 8.59
CA HIS A 50 2.62 5.53 9.32
C HIS A 50 3.36 6.62 8.54
N PRO A 51 3.59 7.81 9.13
CA PRO A 51 4.39 8.85 8.50
C PRO A 51 5.86 8.43 8.44
N LEU A 52 6.53 8.73 7.32
CA LEU A 52 7.95 8.44 7.15
C LEU A 52 8.86 9.31 8.02
N THR A 53 8.40 10.52 8.32
CA THR A 53 9.12 11.49 9.15
C THR A 53 8.34 11.74 10.44
N GLN A 54 9.07 12.00 11.52
CA GLN A 54 8.45 12.31 12.82
C GLN A 54 7.77 13.69 12.84
N SER A 55 8.01 14.53 11.84
CA SER A 55 7.42 15.87 11.73
C SER A 55 7.16 16.21 10.28
N ALA A 56 6.14 17.03 10.03
CA ALA A 56 5.85 17.53 8.70
C ALA A 56 7.00 18.35 8.13
N VAL A 57 7.27 18.13 6.85
CA VAL A 57 8.22 18.92 6.09
C VAL A 57 7.56 20.23 5.70
N LEU A 58 8.18 21.35 6.08
CA LEU A 58 7.77 22.68 5.66
C LEU A 58 8.35 22.97 4.27
N GLY A 59 7.52 23.46 3.35
CA GLY A 59 7.96 23.79 2.00
C GLY A 59 6.93 23.47 0.93
N CYS A 60 7.40 23.26 -0.30
CA CYS A 60 6.55 23.00 -1.46
C CYS A 60 6.00 21.57 -1.42
N ARG A 61 4.67 21.45 -1.46
CA ARG A 61 3.96 20.16 -1.55
C ARG A 61 4.47 19.28 -2.71
N SER A 62 4.84 19.90 -3.83
CA SER A 62 5.36 19.22 -5.02
C SER A 62 6.60 18.37 -4.75
N ASP A 63 7.48 18.82 -3.85
CA ASP A 63 8.72 18.11 -3.55
C ASP A 63 8.42 16.86 -2.72
N VAL A 64 7.47 16.98 -1.78
CA VAL A 64 6.98 15.85 -0.98
C VAL A 64 6.23 14.84 -1.86
N GLU A 65 5.46 15.31 -2.83
CA GLU A 65 4.83 14.46 -3.86
C GLU A 65 5.86 13.79 -4.77
N ALA A 66 6.96 14.47 -5.12
CA ALA A 66 8.04 13.86 -5.89
C ALA A 66 8.71 12.71 -5.11
N VAL A 67 8.95 12.90 -3.80
CA VAL A 67 9.45 11.83 -2.93
C VAL A 67 8.45 10.69 -2.83
N ALA A 68 7.16 10.97 -2.64
CA ALA A 68 6.12 9.93 -2.63
C ALA A 68 6.16 9.10 -3.91
N LYS A 69 6.23 9.74 -5.09
CA LYS A 69 6.35 9.05 -6.40
C LYS A 69 7.61 8.18 -6.51
N LEU A 70 8.75 8.65 -6.00
CA LEU A 70 9.99 7.85 -5.99
C LEU A 70 9.82 6.58 -5.15
N ILE A 71 9.16 6.69 -3.99
CA ILE A 71 8.90 5.54 -3.11
C ILE A 71 7.89 4.59 -3.74
N THR A 72 6.80 5.11 -4.30
CA THR A 72 5.81 4.29 -5.04
C THR A 72 6.47 3.53 -6.19
N GLY A 73 7.41 4.16 -6.91
CA GLY A 73 8.18 3.52 -7.98
C GLY A 73 9.15 2.47 -7.46
N PHE A 74 9.90 2.77 -6.38
CA PHE A 74 10.82 1.83 -5.74
C PHE A 74 10.12 0.57 -5.23
N LEU A 75 8.92 0.73 -4.66
CA LEU A 75 8.08 -0.36 -4.15
C LEU A 75 7.23 -1.04 -5.24
N GLU A 76 7.32 -0.59 -6.50
CA GLU A 76 6.55 -1.09 -7.63
C GLU A 76 5.01 -1.12 -7.44
N LEU A 77 4.46 -0.24 -6.57
CA LEU A 77 3.04 -0.26 -6.20
C LEU A 77 2.08 0.09 -7.35
N ASN A 78 2.59 0.70 -8.41
CA ASN A 78 1.82 1.05 -9.61
C ASN A 78 1.75 -0.08 -10.65
N LYS A 79 2.33 -1.27 -10.38
CA LYS A 79 2.08 -2.44 -11.23
C LYS A 79 0.61 -2.83 -11.08
N VAL A 80 -0.23 -2.34 -11.99
CA VAL A 80 -1.52 -2.95 -12.26
C VAL A 80 -1.22 -4.42 -12.52
N GLU A 81 -1.68 -5.32 -11.66
CA GLU A 81 -1.69 -6.75 -11.96
C GLU A 81 -2.39 -6.89 -13.31
N ASN A 82 -1.62 -7.14 -14.36
CA ASN A 82 -2.16 -7.37 -15.69
C ASN A 82 -2.85 -8.73 -15.63
N HIS A 83 -4.11 -8.73 -15.21
CA HIS A 83 -4.99 -9.89 -15.08
C HIS A 83 -5.41 -10.40 -16.47
N GLN A 84 -4.47 -10.43 -17.43
CA GLN A 84 -4.64 -10.95 -18.78
C GLN A 84 -4.15 -12.40 -18.92
N ASP A 85 -3.40 -12.93 -17.95
CA ASP A 85 -2.92 -14.32 -17.99
C ASP A 85 -3.91 -15.36 -17.42
N LEU A 86 -5.18 -14.98 -17.17
CA LEU A 86 -6.24 -15.92 -16.73
C LEU A 86 -7.37 -16.08 -17.76
N SER A 87 -7.31 -15.42 -18.92
CA SER A 87 -8.24 -15.67 -20.02
C SER A 87 -7.61 -16.64 -21.02
N GLN A 88 -7.86 -17.94 -20.86
CA GLN A 88 -8.00 -18.97 -21.92
C GLN A 88 -7.77 -20.38 -21.37
N SER A 89 -8.71 -20.92 -20.59
CA SER A 89 -8.86 -22.38 -20.42
C SER A 89 -10.20 -22.69 -19.75
N SER A 90 -11.33 -22.49 -20.45
CA SER A 90 -12.54 -23.29 -20.21
C SER A 90 -13.55 -23.07 -21.34
N GLU A 91 -13.24 -23.57 -22.53
CA GLU A 91 -14.21 -23.74 -23.61
C GLU A 91 -14.28 -25.23 -23.93
N THR A 92 -15.28 -25.97 -23.41
CA THR A 92 -16.19 -26.77 -24.23
C THR A 92 -17.29 -27.40 -23.37
N GLU A 93 -18.51 -27.20 -23.84
CA GLU A 93 -19.79 -27.62 -23.30
C GLU A 93 -19.92 -29.15 -23.18
N ALA A 94 -20.63 -29.60 -22.15
CA ALA A 94 -21.16 -30.95 -22.07
C ALA A 94 -22.47 -31.10 -22.88
N SER A 95 -22.84 -32.35 -23.16
CA SER A 95 -24.07 -32.85 -23.83
C SER A 95 -23.90 -33.06 -25.35
N ASP A 96 -24.23 -34.20 -25.96
CA ASP A 96 -25.25 -35.19 -25.61
C ASP A 96 -24.87 -36.61 -26.09
N ALA A 97 -25.48 -37.62 -25.50
CA ALA A 97 -25.26 -39.03 -25.76
C ALA A 97 -25.96 -39.51 -27.03
N ASP A 98 -25.24 -40.17 -27.94
CA ASP A 98 -25.84 -41.01 -28.98
C ASP A 98 -25.82 -42.47 -28.52
N GLU A 99 -26.99 -43.01 -28.21
CA GLU A 99 -27.26 -44.44 -28.07
C GLU A 99 -27.03 -45.13 -29.44
N PRO A 100 -26.37 -46.31 -29.49
CA PRO A 100 -26.35 -47.09 -30.72
C PRO A 100 -27.69 -47.81 -30.92
N GLU A 101 -28.44 -47.40 -31.94
CA GLU A 101 -29.56 -48.18 -32.48
C GLU A 101 -29.02 -49.47 -33.15
N ASP A 102 -29.65 -50.59 -32.80
CA ASP A 102 -29.48 -51.89 -33.44
C ASP A 102 -29.95 -51.87 -34.91
N GLU A 103 -29.14 -52.33 -35.87
CA GLU A 103 -29.69 -52.92 -37.10
C GLU A 103 -28.76 -53.95 -37.79
N TYR A 104 -29.33 -55.14 -38.01
CA TYR A 104 -28.92 -56.36 -38.77
C TYR A 104 -28.00 -57.40 -38.12
#